data_AF-A0A6M2DX11-F1
#
_entry.id   AF-A0A6M2DX11-F1
#
_cell.length_a   1.000
_cell.length_b   1.000
_cell.length_c   1.000
_cell.angle_alpha   90.00
_cell.angle_beta   90.00
_cell.angle_gamma   90.00
#
_symmetry.space_group_name_H-M   'P 1'
#
loop_
_entity.id
_entity.type
_entity.pdbx_description
1 polymer ?
#
loop_
_entity_poly.entity_id
_entity_poly.type
_entity_poly.pdbx_seq_one_letter_code
_entity_poly.pdbx_strand_id
1 'polypeptide(L)'
;MVLAYLFAQLMLWVRSRPGGLLVLGSANVDEALRGYMTKYDCSSADVNPIGGISKTDLKSFLLYAKDKYSLPILSEILNAPPTAELEPLDESGHLAQTDEDDMGMTYAEISVFGKLRKQSQCGPYSMFCKLVSTWKKDYTPAEVAEKVKHFFRCYAINRHKMTVLTPSYHAESYSPDDNRFDHRQFLYRANWCWQFKAIDNELDEITKMTSKNYDNSRIGDGSKITISGSPSSSYNFDRQLSGKNSNLNKIENVSVRRVRAAVPV
;
A
#
# COMPACT_ATOMS: atom_id res chain seq x y z
N MET A 1 14.30 -11.27 21.09
CA MET A 1 15.01 -10.12 21.71
C MET A 1 15.89 -10.55 22.88
N VAL A 2 15.33 -11.03 23.99
CA VAL A 2 16.11 -11.40 25.21
C VAL A 2 17.29 -12.33 24.92
N LEU A 3 17.03 -13.46 24.23
CA LEU A 3 18.09 -14.40 23.87
C LEU A 3 19.12 -13.81 22.90
N ALA A 4 18.68 -12.97 21.95
CA ALA A 4 19.60 -12.33 21.01
C ALA A 4 20.62 -11.45 21.74
N TYR A 5 20.17 -10.65 22.72
CA TYR A 5 21.06 -9.82 23.55
C TYR A 5 21.89 -10.64 24.54
N LEU A 6 21.36 -11.73 25.10
CA LEU A 6 22.13 -12.68 25.91
C LEU A 6 23.34 -13.22 25.12
N PHE A 7 23.11 -13.69 23.89
CA PHE A 7 24.17 -14.16 23.02
C PHE A 7 25.11 -13.03 22.57
N ALA A 8 24.58 -11.86 22.27
CA ALA A 8 25.41 -10.72 21.88
C ALA A 8 26.42 -10.34 22.98
N GLN A 9 26.00 -10.43 24.24
CA GLN A 9 26.83 -10.09 25.39
C GLN A 9 27.79 -11.23 25.79
N LEU A 10 27.37 -12.50 25.70
CA LEU A 10 28.12 -13.62 26.30
C LEU A 10 28.74 -14.59 25.30
N MET A 11 28.34 -14.60 24.02
CA MET A 11 28.82 -15.62 23.07
C MET A 11 30.35 -15.54 22.85
N LEU A 12 30.91 -14.33 22.81
CA LEU A 12 32.37 -14.15 22.70
C LEU A 12 33.06 -14.61 24.00
N TRP A 13 32.49 -14.28 25.15
CA TRP A 13 33.02 -14.70 26.45
C TRP A 13 33.07 -16.23 26.60
N VAL A 14 31.98 -16.93 26.26
CA VAL A 14 31.94 -18.41 26.27
C VAL A 14 32.99 -19.02 25.32
N ARG A 15 33.34 -18.30 24.25
CA ARG A 15 34.37 -18.71 23.28
C ARG A 15 35.76 -18.17 23.60
N SER A 16 35.99 -17.68 24.82
CA SER A 16 37.27 -17.09 25.27
C SER A 16 37.79 -15.96 24.37
N ARG A 17 36.88 -15.20 23.76
CA ARG A 17 37.18 -14.03 22.93
C ARG A 17 36.76 -12.75 23.67
N PRO A 18 37.56 -11.67 23.58
CA PRO A 18 37.19 -10.38 24.18
C PRO A 18 36.08 -9.69 23.38
N GLY A 19 35.32 -8.83 24.06
CA GLY A 19 34.31 -7.94 23.46
C GLY A 19 32.87 -8.45 23.51
N GLY A 20 31.99 -7.75 22.79
CA GLY A 20 30.58 -8.10 22.60
C GLY A 20 30.18 -7.94 21.13
N LEU A 21 28.98 -8.39 20.78
CA LEU A 21 28.43 -8.31 19.42
C LEU A 21 27.36 -7.23 19.34
N LEU A 22 27.22 -6.63 18.16
CA LEU A 22 26.05 -5.81 17.82
C LEU A 22 24.91 -6.71 17.37
N VAL A 23 23.70 -6.46 17.88
CA VAL A 23 22.48 -7.10 17.42
C VAL A 23 21.98 -6.38 16.17
N LEU A 24 21.76 -7.15 15.09
CA LEU A 24 21.21 -6.63 13.84
C LEU A 24 19.69 -6.90 13.78
N GLY A 25 18.93 -5.86 13.48
CA GLY A 25 17.50 -5.96 13.18
C GLY A 25 17.24 -6.30 11.72
N SER A 26 16.03 -6.80 11.44
CA SER A 26 15.63 -7.22 10.09
C SER A 26 14.21 -6.77 9.69
N ALA A 27 13.64 -5.78 10.38
CA ALA A 27 12.39 -5.17 9.95
C ALA A 27 12.63 -4.37 8.65
N ASN A 28 11.68 -4.37 7.72
CA ASN A 28 11.75 -3.54 6.52
C ASN A 28 10.89 -2.27 6.63
N VAL A 29 11.03 -1.37 5.65
CA VAL A 29 10.39 -0.05 5.69
C VAL A 29 8.85 -0.13 5.64
N ASP A 30 8.31 -1.14 4.96
CA ASP A 30 6.87 -1.30 4.75
C ASP A 30 6.19 -1.85 6.02
N GLU A 31 6.81 -2.84 6.67
CA GLU A 31 6.42 -3.34 8.00
C GLU A 31 6.47 -2.22 9.04
N ALA A 32 7.55 -1.43 9.06
CA ALA A 32 7.69 -0.29 9.96
C ALA A 32 6.59 0.75 9.71
N LEU A 33 6.30 1.09 8.45
CA LEU A 33 5.26 2.06 8.11
C LEU A 33 3.88 1.61 8.57
N ARG A 34 3.57 0.32 8.40
CA ARG A 34 2.32 -0.28 8.86
C ARG A 34 2.28 -0.48 10.38
N GLY A 35 3.44 -0.50 11.02
CA GLY A 35 3.65 -0.89 12.41
C GLY A 35 3.37 -2.39 12.65
N TYR A 36 3.64 -3.21 11.64
CA TYR A 36 3.52 -4.66 11.65
C TYR A 36 4.77 -5.29 12.26
N MET A 37 4.87 -5.17 13.58
CA MET A 37 5.95 -5.72 14.40
C MET A 37 5.47 -5.79 15.85
N THR A 38 6.03 -6.71 16.65
CA THR A 38 5.77 -6.70 18.10
C THR A 38 6.71 -5.70 18.76
N LYS A 39 6.15 -4.79 19.56
CA LYS A 39 6.97 -3.75 20.20
C LYS A 39 7.97 -4.42 21.16
N TYR A 40 9.27 -4.17 20.96
CA TYR A 40 10.38 -4.79 21.72
C TYR A 40 10.68 -6.26 21.41
N ASP A 41 10.23 -6.78 20.27
CA ASP A 41 10.72 -8.06 19.73
C ASP A 41 12.10 -7.89 19.05
N CYS A 42 12.48 -8.82 18.16
CA CYS A 42 13.74 -8.74 17.41
C CYS A 42 13.80 -7.59 16.38
N SER A 43 12.71 -6.84 16.18
CA SER A 43 12.71 -5.55 15.49
C SER A 43 13.40 -4.45 16.29
N SER A 44 13.54 -4.61 17.61
CA SER A 44 14.35 -3.78 18.49
C SER A 44 15.73 -4.41 18.66
N ALA A 45 16.67 -3.88 17.88
CA ALA A 45 18.08 -4.21 17.84
C ALA A 45 18.96 -2.95 17.92
N ASP A 46 20.28 -3.10 17.85
CA ASP A 46 21.21 -1.97 17.93
C ASP A 46 21.21 -1.14 16.64
N VAL A 47 21.25 -1.82 15.49
CA VAL A 47 21.14 -1.22 14.15
C VAL A 47 20.38 -2.12 13.20
N ASN A 48 19.70 -1.55 12.20
CA ASN A 48 18.96 -2.30 11.19
C ASN A 48 19.41 -1.91 9.76
N PRO A 49 20.17 -2.76 9.06
CA PRO A 49 20.69 -2.45 7.72
C PRO A 49 19.62 -2.44 6.63
N ILE A 50 18.48 -3.09 6.84
CA ILE A 50 17.41 -3.21 5.84
C ILE A 50 16.14 -2.41 6.17
N GLY A 51 16.13 -1.70 7.31
CA GLY A 51 14.97 -0.94 7.78
C GLY A 51 14.50 0.19 6.87
N GLY A 52 15.37 0.65 5.96
CA GLY A 52 15.03 1.64 4.95
C GLY A 52 14.67 1.06 3.58
N ILE A 53 14.58 -0.26 3.40
CA ILE A 53 14.39 -0.92 2.09
C ILE A 53 12.98 -1.51 2.00
N SER A 54 12.34 -1.42 0.83
CA SER A 54 11.02 -2.01 0.57
C SER A 54 11.05 -3.54 0.52
N LYS A 55 9.95 -4.21 0.88
CA LYS A 55 9.84 -5.69 0.80
C LYS A 55 10.04 -6.18 -0.63
N THR A 56 9.55 -5.43 -1.61
CA THR A 56 9.70 -5.74 -3.04
C THR A 56 11.16 -5.68 -3.49
N ASP A 57 11.92 -4.70 -3.02
CA ASP A 57 13.33 -4.57 -3.35
C ASP A 57 14.18 -5.60 -2.61
N LEU A 58 13.79 -5.99 -1.38
CA LEU A 58 14.43 -7.10 -0.68
C LEU A 58 14.29 -8.42 -1.45
N LYS A 59 13.09 -8.74 -1.95
CA LYS A 59 12.89 -9.93 -2.81
C LYS A 59 13.75 -9.86 -4.07
N SER A 60 13.78 -8.70 -4.72
CA SER A 60 14.60 -8.47 -5.92
C SER A 60 16.11 -8.59 -5.63
N PHE A 61 16.56 -8.10 -4.49
CA PHE A 61 17.94 -8.21 -4.05
C PHE A 61 18.32 -9.67 -3.76
N LEU A 62 17.46 -10.46 -3.13
CA LEU A 62 17.72 -11.88 -2.89
C LEU A 62 17.83 -12.67 -4.20
N LEU A 63 16.99 -12.37 -5.20
CA LEU A 63 17.11 -12.96 -6.53
C LEU A 63 18.46 -12.64 -7.17
N TYR A 64 18.89 -11.38 -7.11
CA TYR A 64 20.21 -10.96 -7.58
C TYR A 64 21.35 -11.63 -6.80
N ALA A 65 21.26 -11.68 -5.48
CA ALA A 65 22.28 -12.22 -4.58
C ALA A 65 22.48 -13.72 -4.77
N LYS A 66 21.40 -14.46 -5.10
CA LYS A 66 21.45 -15.89 -5.41
C LYS A 66 22.50 -16.19 -6.47
N ASP A 67 22.43 -15.47 -7.59
CA ASP A 67 23.31 -15.70 -8.73
C ASP A 67 24.68 -15.02 -8.51
N LYS A 68 24.68 -13.78 -8.00
CA LYS A 68 25.91 -13.00 -7.84
C LYS A 68 26.89 -13.60 -6.84
N TYR A 69 26.39 -14.17 -5.74
CA TYR A 69 27.20 -14.73 -4.66
C TYR A 69 27.17 -16.26 -4.62
N SER A 70 26.54 -16.90 -5.61
CA SER A 70 26.41 -18.36 -5.69
C SER A 70 25.78 -18.97 -4.43
N LEU A 71 24.65 -18.39 -4.00
CA LEU A 71 23.89 -18.79 -2.81
C LEU A 71 22.56 -19.44 -3.22
N PRO A 72 22.55 -20.71 -3.70
CA PRO A 72 21.35 -21.35 -4.25
C PRO A 72 20.21 -21.51 -3.23
N ILE A 73 20.55 -21.60 -1.95
CA ILE A 73 19.61 -21.70 -0.82
C ILE A 73 18.60 -20.54 -0.78
N LEU A 74 18.95 -19.37 -1.35
CA LEU A 74 18.03 -18.24 -1.45
C LEU A 74 16.79 -18.56 -2.30
N SER A 75 16.85 -19.54 -3.20
CA SER A 75 15.67 -20.00 -3.96
C SER A 75 14.63 -20.62 -3.04
N GLU A 76 15.05 -21.43 -2.07
CA GLU A 76 14.15 -22.08 -1.12
C GLU A 76 13.48 -21.03 -0.23
N ILE A 77 14.26 -20.05 0.26
CA ILE A 77 13.76 -18.95 1.08
C ILE A 77 12.74 -18.09 0.31
N LEU A 78 13.00 -17.80 -0.98
CA LEU A 78 12.10 -17.00 -1.80
C LEU A 78 10.78 -17.71 -2.15
N ASN A 79 10.81 -19.04 -2.25
CA ASN A 79 9.64 -19.86 -2.57
C ASN A 79 8.86 -20.29 -1.32
N ALA A 80 9.42 -20.12 -0.13
CA ALA A 80 8.75 -20.41 1.12
C ALA A 80 7.57 -19.45 1.34
N PRO A 81 6.43 -19.94 1.87
CA PRO A 81 5.30 -19.08 2.19
C PRO A 81 5.66 -18.11 3.32
N PRO A 82 5.35 -16.80 3.19
CA PRO A 82 5.61 -15.81 4.23
C PRO A 82 4.54 -15.92 5.32
N THR A 83 4.80 -16.76 6.33
CA THR A 83 3.93 -16.99 7.49
C THR A 83 4.72 -16.81 8.78
N ALA A 84 4.13 -16.14 9.77
CA ALA A 84 4.67 -16.13 11.12
C ALA A 84 4.28 -17.43 11.85
N GLU A 85 5.24 -18.32 12.09
CA GLU A 85 5.04 -19.59 12.81
C GLU A 85 4.87 -19.41 14.34
N LEU A 86 4.10 -18.40 14.74
CA LEU A 86 3.87 -18.05 16.16
C LEU A 86 2.55 -18.62 16.69
N GLU A 87 1.63 -18.98 15.81
CA GLU A 87 0.35 -19.60 16.16
C GLU A 87 0.37 -21.10 15.80
N PRO A 88 -0.32 -21.95 16.57
CA PRO A 88 -0.46 -23.36 16.23
C PRO A 88 -1.15 -23.51 14.87
N LEU A 89 -0.84 -24.62 14.18
CA LEU A 89 -1.55 -25.00 12.95
C LEU A 89 -3.06 -25.03 13.20
N ASP A 90 -3.85 -24.72 12.18
CA ASP A 90 -5.29 -24.85 12.27
C ASP A 90 -5.71 -26.30 12.56
N GLU A 91 -6.99 -26.53 12.90
CA GLU A 91 -7.53 -27.87 13.18
C GLU A 91 -7.36 -28.85 12.00
N SER A 92 -7.06 -28.34 10.81
CA SER A 92 -6.82 -29.10 9.58
C SER A 92 -5.32 -29.33 9.30
N GLY A 93 -4.41 -28.83 10.15
CA GLY A 93 -2.96 -28.96 10.01
C GLY A 93 -2.32 -27.98 9.01
N HIS A 94 -3.02 -26.96 8.54
CA HIS A 94 -2.47 -25.93 7.66
C HIS A 94 -1.83 -24.79 8.46
N LEU A 95 -0.79 -24.19 7.86
CA LEU A 95 -0.11 -23.02 8.39
C LEU A 95 -1.10 -21.86 8.54
N ALA A 96 -0.99 -21.18 9.68
CA ALA A 96 -1.72 -19.95 9.97
C ALA A 96 -1.36 -18.88 8.91
N GLN A 97 -2.42 -18.24 8.42
CA GLN A 97 -2.54 -17.03 7.58
C GLN A 97 -1.23 -16.29 7.17
N THR A 98 -1.15 -15.87 5.90
CA THR A 98 0.02 -15.10 5.40
C THR A 98 0.12 -13.70 6.00
N ASP A 99 1.32 -13.12 6.01
CA ASP A 99 1.55 -11.74 6.51
C ASP A 99 0.61 -10.70 5.84
N GLU A 100 0.39 -10.81 4.53
CA GLU A 100 -0.44 -9.86 3.77
C GLU A 100 -1.93 -10.00 4.11
N ASP A 101 -2.38 -11.24 4.34
CA ASP A 101 -3.75 -11.52 4.77
C ASP A 101 -3.98 -10.94 6.18
N ASP A 102 -3.04 -11.13 7.11
CA ASP A 102 -3.12 -10.58 8.47
C ASP A 102 -3.07 -9.04 8.48
N MET A 103 -2.21 -8.45 7.64
CA MET A 103 -2.18 -6.99 7.47
C MET A 103 -3.45 -6.43 6.81
N GLY A 104 -4.19 -7.26 6.07
CA GLY A 104 -5.34 -6.87 5.23
C GLY A 104 -4.95 -6.06 3.99
N MET A 105 -3.66 -6.07 3.62
CA MET A 105 -3.08 -5.26 2.55
C MET A 105 -1.80 -5.93 2.01
N THR A 106 -1.59 -5.83 0.71
CA THR A 106 -0.34 -6.32 0.08
C THR A 106 0.82 -5.35 0.29
N TYR A 107 2.06 -5.86 0.24
CA TYR A 107 3.27 -5.03 0.27
C TYR A 107 3.31 -4.03 -0.89
N ALA A 108 2.77 -4.39 -2.05
CA ALA A 108 2.66 -3.48 -3.20
C ALA A 108 1.75 -2.28 -2.89
N GLU A 109 0.60 -2.52 -2.26
CA GLU A 109 -0.30 -1.46 -1.80
C GLU A 109 0.36 -0.60 -0.72
N ILE A 110 1.05 -1.21 0.26
CA ILE A 110 1.75 -0.49 1.34
C ILE A 110 2.82 0.46 0.78
N SER A 111 3.61 0.02 -0.19
CA SER A 111 4.61 0.88 -0.85
C SER A 111 3.96 2.09 -1.53
N VAL A 112 2.81 1.89 -2.20
CA VAL A 112 2.04 3.00 -2.79
C VAL A 112 1.53 3.96 -1.73
N PHE A 113 0.95 3.47 -0.62
CA PHE A 113 0.52 4.33 0.49
C PHE A 113 1.69 5.11 1.11
N GLY A 114 2.84 4.47 1.28
CA GLY A 114 4.06 5.10 1.79
C GLY A 114 4.50 6.29 0.94
N LYS A 115 4.62 6.08 -0.37
CA LYS A 115 4.99 7.11 -1.35
C LYS A 115 3.96 8.24 -1.37
N LEU A 116 2.66 7.92 -1.40
CA LEU A 116 1.61 8.94 -1.37
C LEU A 116 1.61 9.76 -0.07
N ARG A 117 1.76 9.11 1.09
CA ARG A 117 1.78 9.76 2.40
C ARG A 117 2.97 10.71 2.56
N LYS A 118 4.19 10.26 2.20
CA LYS A 118 5.42 11.02 2.46
C LYS A 118 5.80 11.94 1.31
N GLN A 119 5.87 11.43 0.09
CA GLN A 119 6.37 12.18 -1.06
C GLN A 119 5.28 13.07 -1.67
N SER A 120 4.06 12.53 -1.84
CA SER A 120 2.91 13.32 -2.34
C SER A 120 2.17 14.09 -1.25
N GLN A 121 2.59 13.98 0.01
CA GLN A 121 1.99 14.66 1.17
C GLN A 121 0.47 14.42 1.31
N CYS A 122 0.01 13.25 0.91
CA CYS A 122 -1.40 12.91 0.95
C CYS A 122 -1.82 12.46 2.35
N GLY A 123 -2.78 13.18 2.96
CA GLY A 123 -3.61 12.67 4.06
C GLY A 123 -4.73 11.74 3.55
N PRO A 124 -5.63 11.25 4.43
CA PRO A 124 -6.62 10.23 4.08
C PRO A 124 -7.49 10.62 2.88
N TYR A 125 -8.12 11.79 2.92
CA TYR A 125 -9.00 12.25 1.84
C TYR A 125 -8.26 12.42 0.50
N SER A 126 -7.12 13.13 0.50
CA SER A 126 -6.32 13.32 -0.72
C SER A 126 -5.78 12.01 -1.29
N MET A 127 -5.45 11.04 -0.43
CA MET A 127 -4.99 9.73 -0.86
C MET A 127 -6.12 8.96 -1.55
N PHE A 128 -7.32 8.96 -0.96
CA PHE A 128 -8.52 8.41 -1.56
C PHE A 128 -8.78 9.00 -2.96
N CYS A 129 -8.88 10.33 -3.08
CA CYS A 129 -9.17 10.98 -4.37
C CYS A 129 -8.15 10.58 -5.46
N LYS A 130 -6.86 10.48 -5.11
CA LYS A 130 -5.81 10.08 -6.04
C LYS A 130 -5.92 8.61 -6.44
N LEU A 131 -6.17 7.73 -5.47
CA LEU A 131 -6.25 6.29 -5.70
C LEU A 131 -7.51 5.87 -6.45
N VAL A 132 -8.66 6.53 -6.25
CA VAL A 132 -9.88 6.24 -7.03
C VAL A 132 -9.62 6.38 -8.53
N SER A 133 -8.82 7.36 -8.94
CA SER A 133 -8.42 7.51 -10.35
C SER A 133 -7.36 6.49 -10.78
N THR A 134 -6.37 6.22 -9.93
CA THR A 134 -5.18 5.42 -10.26
C THR A 134 -5.51 3.93 -10.30
N TRP A 135 -6.37 3.47 -9.40
CA TRP A 135 -6.74 2.07 -9.19
C TRP A 135 -8.10 1.69 -9.80
N LYS A 136 -8.66 2.54 -10.67
CA LYS A 136 -9.97 2.36 -11.29
C LYS A 136 -10.16 1.00 -12.00
N LYS A 137 -9.08 0.37 -12.44
CA LYS A 137 -9.11 -0.93 -13.14
C LYS A 137 -9.25 -2.11 -12.18
N ASP A 138 -8.67 -1.99 -10.99
CA ASP A 138 -8.49 -3.10 -10.06
C ASP A 138 -9.48 -3.03 -8.89
N TYR A 139 -9.95 -1.83 -8.53
CA TYR A 139 -10.83 -1.60 -7.38
C TYR A 139 -11.96 -0.62 -7.68
N THR A 140 -13.10 -0.86 -7.03
CA THR A 140 -14.21 0.09 -6.96
C THR A 140 -13.90 1.25 -6.02
N PRO A 141 -14.54 2.43 -6.18
CA PRO A 141 -14.35 3.54 -5.25
C PRO A 141 -14.60 3.17 -3.78
N ALA A 142 -15.56 2.29 -3.50
CA ALA A 142 -15.86 1.83 -2.14
C ALA A 142 -14.71 0.99 -1.54
N GLU A 143 -14.13 0.08 -2.32
CA GLU A 143 -12.97 -0.72 -1.88
C GLU A 143 -11.73 0.16 -1.63
N VAL A 144 -11.50 1.16 -2.48
CA VAL A 144 -10.42 2.13 -2.28
C VAL A 144 -10.63 2.91 -0.98
N ALA A 145 -11.87 3.35 -0.69
CA ALA A 145 -12.19 4.04 0.55
C ALA A 145 -11.86 3.18 1.78
N GLU A 146 -12.29 1.91 1.77
CA GLU A 146 -12.04 0.99 2.88
C GLU A 146 -10.54 0.68 3.06
N LYS A 147 -9.80 0.46 1.97
CA LYS A 147 -8.34 0.27 2.04
C LYS A 147 -7.62 1.50 2.62
N VAL A 148 -7.99 2.70 2.19
CA VAL A 148 -7.40 3.96 2.71
C VAL A 148 -7.72 4.14 4.20
N LYS A 149 -8.98 3.92 4.59
CA LYS A 149 -9.38 3.99 6.01
C LYS A 149 -8.65 2.97 6.86
N HIS A 150 -8.55 1.72 6.38
CA HIS A 150 -7.83 0.65 7.05
C HIS A 150 -6.36 1.03 7.26
N PHE A 151 -5.66 1.47 6.20
CA PHE A 151 -4.27 1.92 6.29
C PHE A 151 -4.07 3.01 7.35
N PHE A 152 -4.85 4.11 7.31
CA PHE A 152 -4.68 5.23 8.23
C PHE A 152 -5.08 4.91 9.66
N ARG A 153 -6.09 4.05 9.88
CA ARG A 153 -6.46 3.56 11.21
C ARG A 153 -5.29 2.79 11.83
N CYS A 154 -4.76 1.84 11.07
CA CYS A 154 -3.66 1.00 11.49
C CYS A 154 -2.34 1.77 11.70
N TYR A 155 -2.02 2.70 10.80
CA TYR A 155 -0.91 3.64 10.95
C TYR A 155 -1.04 4.45 12.24
N ALA A 156 -2.22 5.02 12.52
CA ALA A 156 -2.45 5.83 13.71
C ALA A 156 -2.30 5.03 15.01
N ILE A 157 -2.86 3.81 15.07
CA ILE A 157 -2.78 2.93 16.24
C ILE A 157 -1.32 2.55 16.50
N ASN A 158 -0.56 2.21 15.46
CA ASN A 158 0.78 1.65 15.61
C ASN A 158 1.90 2.69 15.55
N ARG A 159 1.62 3.98 15.31
CA ARG A 159 2.67 5.00 15.15
C ARG A 159 3.59 5.11 16.38
N HIS A 160 3.07 4.86 17.57
CA HIS A 160 3.83 4.81 18.82
C HIS A 160 4.94 3.73 18.85
N LYS A 161 4.98 2.82 17.88
CA LYS A 161 6.10 1.87 17.70
C LYS A 161 7.30 2.54 17.02
N MET A 162 7.06 3.56 16.18
CA MET A 162 8.11 4.25 15.43
C MET A 162 9.01 5.13 16.30
N THR A 163 8.52 5.53 17.48
CA THR A 163 9.31 6.30 18.46
C THR A 163 10.43 5.47 19.10
N VAL A 164 10.35 4.14 19.01
CA VAL A 164 11.35 3.19 19.53
C VAL A 164 11.91 2.28 18.44
N LEU A 165 11.71 2.65 17.17
CA LEU A 165 12.22 1.89 16.04
C LEU A 165 13.75 1.90 16.06
N THR A 166 14.36 0.74 15.80
CA THR A 166 15.81 0.63 15.69
C THR A 166 16.36 1.56 14.60
N PRO A 167 17.46 2.29 14.87
CA PRO A 167 18.11 3.12 13.86
C PRO A 167 18.47 2.29 12.63
N SER A 168 18.07 2.78 11.46
CA SER A 168 18.22 2.03 10.21
C SER A 168 18.98 2.82 9.15
N TYR A 169 19.56 2.08 8.20
CA TYR A 169 20.13 2.68 6.99
C TYR A 169 19.04 3.40 6.20
N HIS A 170 19.32 4.62 5.77
CA HIS A 170 18.39 5.40 4.95
C HIS A 170 18.54 5.03 3.47
N ALA A 171 17.52 4.43 2.88
CA ALA A 171 17.48 4.12 1.44
C ALA A 171 16.22 4.71 0.78
N GLU A 172 15.04 4.36 1.28
CA GLU A 172 13.78 4.85 0.72
C GLU A 172 13.43 6.27 1.18
N SER A 173 13.03 7.10 0.22
CA SER A 173 12.59 8.49 0.46
C SER A 173 11.19 8.59 1.07
N TYR A 174 10.54 7.46 1.37
CA TYR A 174 9.26 7.40 2.08
C TYR A 174 9.34 6.82 3.50
N SER A 175 10.57 6.67 4.04
CA SER A 175 10.83 6.11 5.37
C SER A 175 9.94 6.70 6.48
N PRO A 176 9.43 5.87 7.41
CA PRO A 176 8.63 6.30 8.55
C PRO A 176 9.48 6.66 9.79
N ASP A 177 10.81 6.71 9.70
CA ASP A 177 11.71 7.00 10.84
C ASP A 177 11.34 8.31 11.54
N ASP A 178 10.99 8.22 12.83
CA ASP A 178 10.53 9.37 13.62
C ASP A 178 11.69 10.17 14.23
N ASN A 179 12.93 9.66 14.21
CA ASN A 179 14.06 10.32 14.87
C ASN A 179 14.63 11.47 14.03
N ARG A 180 14.69 11.31 12.71
CA ARG A 180 15.42 12.22 11.82
C ARG A 180 14.66 12.60 10.56
N PHE A 181 13.83 11.70 9.99
CA PHE A 181 13.33 11.88 8.64
C PHE A 181 11.83 12.21 8.53
N ASP A 182 10.99 11.61 9.37
CA ASP A 182 9.54 11.77 9.36
C ASP A 182 8.98 12.07 10.75
N HIS A 183 9.30 13.25 11.28
CA HIS A 183 8.73 13.74 12.54
C HIS A 183 7.20 13.87 12.44
N ARG A 184 6.48 13.09 13.24
CA ARG A 184 5.01 13.06 13.25
C ARG A 184 4.49 12.97 14.69
N GLN A 185 3.20 13.23 14.88
CA GLN A 185 2.56 12.86 16.13
C GLN A 185 2.59 11.34 16.28
N PHE A 186 2.59 10.85 17.52
CA PHE A 186 2.49 9.41 17.81
C PHE A 186 1.25 9.07 18.66
N LEU A 187 0.53 10.10 19.13
CA LEU A 187 -0.79 10.00 19.75
C LEU A 187 -1.83 10.56 18.78
N TYR A 188 -2.40 9.69 17.96
CA TYR A 188 -3.43 10.04 16.99
C TYR A 188 -4.83 9.64 17.48
N ARG A 189 -5.85 10.36 17.01
CA ARG A 189 -7.22 9.86 17.00
C ARG A 189 -7.38 8.85 15.87
N ALA A 190 -7.28 7.56 16.16
CA ALA A 190 -7.27 6.47 15.17
C ALA A 190 -8.52 6.38 14.29
N ASN A 191 -9.64 6.99 14.71
CA ASN A 191 -10.89 6.96 13.94
C ASN A 191 -10.94 8.02 12.83
N TRP A 192 -10.01 8.99 12.80
CA TRP A 192 -9.91 10.03 11.76
C TRP A 192 -11.27 10.63 11.33
N CYS A 193 -12.17 10.88 12.30
CA CYS A 193 -13.60 11.01 12.04
C CYS A 193 -13.95 12.05 10.98
N TRP A 194 -13.26 13.18 10.97
CA TRP A 194 -13.49 14.24 9.97
C TRP A 194 -13.07 13.80 8.58
N GLN A 195 -11.87 13.23 8.47
CA GLN A 195 -11.29 12.80 7.21
C GLN A 195 -12.05 11.61 6.62
N PHE A 196 -12.48 10.66 7.46
CA PHE A 196 -13.25 9.51 7.00
C PHE A 196 -14.65 9.93 6.55
N LYS A 197 -15.32 10.84 7.28
CA LYS A 197 -16.58 11.42 6.82
C LYS A 197 -16.44 12.17 5.50
N ALA A 198 -15.32 12.87 5.28
CA ALA A 198 -15.05 13.52 4.00
C ALA A 198 -14.89 12.52 2.85
N ILE A 199 -14.27 11.36 3.10
CA ILE A 199 -14.19 10.25 2.13
C ILE A 199 -15.59 9.72 1.83
N ASP A 200 -16.41 9.49 2.85
CA ASP A 200 -17.78 8.96 2.69
C ASP A 200 -18.65 9.91 1.84
N ASN A 201 -18.61 11.21 2.14
CA ASN A 201 -19.35 12.21 1.36
C ASN A 201 -18.92 12.22 -0.13
N GLU A 202 -17.63 12.10 -0.40
CA GLU A 202 -17.10 12.07 -1.78
C GLU A 202 -17.50 10.77 -2.50
N LEU A 203 -17.46 9.65 -1.80
CA LEU A 203 -17.91 8.36 -2.31
C LEU A 203 -19.40 8.40 -2.69
N ASP A 204 -20.24 9.05 -1.89
CA ASP A 204 -21.66 9.25 -2.18
C ASP A 204 -21.85 10.08 -3.46
N GLU A 205 -21.07 11.15 -3.65
CA GLU A 205 -21.13 11.97 -4.86
C GLU A 205 -20.70 11.20 -6.12
N ILE A 206 -19.61 10.43 -6.02
CA ILE A 206 -19.14 9.57 -7.12
C ILE A 206 -20.21 8.53 -7.50
N THR A 207 -20.87 7.96 -6.49
CA THR A 207 -21.94 6.97 -6.69
C THR A 207 -23.15 7.61 -7.38
N LYS A 208 -23.60 8.79 -6.92
CA LYS A 208 -24.70 9.54 -7.56
C LYS A 208 -24.38 9.92 -9.01
N MET A 209 -23.16 10.34 -9.30
CA MET A 209 -22.73 10.67 -10.67
C MET A 209 -22.74 9.43 -11.58
N THR A 210 -22.31 8.28 -11.05
CA THR A 210 -22.30 7.02 -11.80
C THR A 210 -23.72 6.55 -12.13
N SER A 211 -24.65 6.62 -11.17
CA SER A 211 -26.06 6.28 -11.40
C SER A 211 -26.74 7.20 -12.41
N LYS A 212 -26.51 8.53 -12.32
CA LYS A 212 -27.05 9.49 -13.30
C LYS A 212 -26.55 9.25 -14.73
N ASN A 213 -25.27 8.90 -14.88
CA ASN A 213 -24.71 8.59 -16.20
C ASN A 213 -25.30 7.31 -16.78
N TYR A 214 -25.59 6.32 -15.93
CA TYR A 214 -26.25 5.08 -16.35
C TYR A 214 -27.71 5.34 -16.79
N ASP A 215 -28.47 6.13 -16.05
CA ASP A 215 -29.86 6.48 -16.42
C ASP A 215 -29.92 7.30 -17.72
N ASN A 216 -29.01 8.26 -17.90
CA ASN A 216 -28.92 9.03 -19.15
C ASN A 216 -28.53 8.16 -20.35
N SER A 217 -27.70 7.12 -20.15
CA SER A 217 -27.35 6.18 -21.23
C SER A 217 -28.52 5.28 -21.65
N ARG A 218 -29.45 4.97 -20.73
CA ARG A 218 -30.69 4.21 -21.05
C ARG A 218 -31.74 5.06 -21.76
N ILE A 219 -31.84 6.34 -21.43
CA ILE A 219 -32.78 7.26 -22.09
C ILE A 219 -32.30 7.63 -23.50
N GLY A 220 -30.99 7.57 -23.76
CA GLY A 220 -30.39 7.88 -25.06
C GLY A 220 -30.58 6.84 -26.17
N ASP A 221 -30.98 5.60 -25.85
CA ASP A 221 -31.16 4.51 -26.84
C ASP A 221 -32.64 4.24 -27.19
N GLY A 222 -33.56 5.03 -26.61
CA GLY A 222 -35.00 4.84 -26.74
C GLY A 222 -35.71 5.72 -27.78
N SER A 223 -34.99 6.48 -28.60
CA SER A 223 -35.64 7.38 -29.57
C SER A 223 -35.22 7.11 -31.02
N LYS A 224 -36.22 6.59 -31.77
CA LYS A 224 -36.34 6.41 -33.23
C LYS A 224 -35.81 5.09 -33.81
N ILE A 225 -36.70 4.11 -33.98
CA ILE A 225 -37.13 3.61 -35.32
C ILE A 225 -38.59 3.15 -35.24
N THR A 226 -39.53 3.99 -35.69
CA THR A 226 -40.84 3.56 -36.20
C THR A 226 -40.82 3.73 -37.71
N ILE A 227 -40.55 2.65 -38.46
CA ILE A 227 -40.99 2.52 -39.85
C ILE A 227 -41.46 1.07 -40.05
N SER A 228 -42.73 0.97 -40.42
CA SER A 228 -43.46 -0.22 -40.84
C SER A 228 -43.06 -0.68 -42.26
N GLY A 229 -42.96 -1.99 -42.48
CA GLY A 229 -43.17 -2.62 -43.80
C GLY A 229 -41.96 -3.36 -44.40
N SER A 230 -42.11 -4.66 -44.61
CA SER A 230 -41.27 -5.57 -45.43
C SER A 230 -42.12 -6.14 -46.58
N PRO A 231 -41.57 -6.90 -47.57
CA PRO A 231 -40.18 -6.98 -48.06
C PRO A 231 -40.09 -6.99 -49.61
N SER A 232 -38.92 -6.68 -50.18
CA SER A 232 -38.37 -7.43 -51.35
C SER A 232 -36.99 -6.97 -51.81
N SER A 233 -36.12 -7.98 -51.96
CA SER A 233 -35.14 -8.20 -53.02
C SER A 233 -33.88 -7.32 -53.15
N SER A 234 -32.76 -8.07 -53.16
CA SER A 234 -31.60 -7.99 -54.05
C SER A 234 -30.50 -6.93 -53.86
N TYR A 235 -29.34 -7.48 -53.49
CA TYR A 235 -28.03 -7.34 -54.13
C TYR A 235 -27.18 -6.06 -53.95
N ASN A 236 -25.99 -6.37 -53.43
CA ASN A 236 -24.65 -5.95 -53.85
C ASN A 236 -23.89 -4.86 -53.07
N PHE A 237 -22.70 -5.34 -52.72
CA PHE A 237 -21.56 -4.79 -52.03
C PHE A 237 -20.84 -3.67 -52.82
N ASP A 238 -20.00 -2.95 -52.08
CA ASP A 238 -18.87 -2.11 -52.50
C ASP A 238 -19.12 -0.66 -52.93
N ARG A 239 -18.79 0.29 -52.02
CA ARG A 239 -17.56 1.11 -52.13
C ARG A 239 -17.36 2.14 -51.01
N GLN A 240 -16.16 2.07 -50.43
CA GLN A 240 -15.20 3.17 -50.21
C GLN A 240 -15.36 4.24 -49.09
N LEU A 241 -14.21 4.42 -48.42
CA LEU A 241 -13.55 5.66 -47.99
C LEU A 241 -13.74 6.18 -46.55
N SER A 242 -12.64 6.09 -45.81
CA SER A 242 -11.90 7.23 -45.23
C SER A 242 -12.68 8.27 -44.42
N GLY A 243 -12.46 8.29 -43.11
CA GLY A 243 -12.82 9.43 -42.27
C GLY A 243 -12.28 9.33 -40.84
N LYS A 244 -11.21 10.07 -40.57
CA LYS A 244 -10.61 10.28 -39.24
C LYS A 244 -11.67 10.75 -38.23
N ASN A 245 -11.76 10.10 -37.06
CA ASN A 245 -12.46 10.65 -35.91
C ASN A 245 -11.44 11.18 -34.89
N SER A 246 -11.22 12.49 -34.95
CA SER A 246 -10.60 13.30 -33.92
C SER A 246 -11.64 13.64 -32.85
N ASN A 247 -11.55 13.01 -31.68
CA ASN A 247 -12.18 13.50 -30.43
C ASN A 247 -11.45 12.91 -29.20
N LEU A 248 -10.13 13.07 -29.18
CA LEU A 248 -9.33 13.01 -27.96
C LEU A 248 -8.78 14.41 -27.74
N ASN A 249 -9.41 15.17 -26.85
CA ASN A 249 -8.85 16.34 -26.13
C ASN A 249 -9.98 17.06 -25.39
N LYS A 250 -10.43 16.52 -24.24
CA LYS A 250 -11.24 17.27 -23.29
C LYS A 250 -11.33 16.64 -21.89
N ILE A 251 -10.20 16.15 -21.36
CA ILE A 251 -10.08 15.86 -19.91
C ILE A 251 -8.67 16.23 -19.44
N GLU A 252 -8.31 17.51 -19.57
CA GLU A 252 -7.23 18.11 -18.80
C GLU A 252 -7.73 19.48 -18.33
N ASN A 253 -7.92 19.59 -17.00
CA ASN A 253 -8.06 20.80 -16.18
C ASN A 253 -9.14 20.61 -15.10
N VAL A 254 -8.83 19.82 -14.06
CA VAL A 254 -9.42 20.03 -12.75
C VAL A 254 -8.35 20.67 -11.87
N SER A 255 -8.51 21.97 -11.66
CA SER A 255 -7.65 22.81 -10.84
C SER A 255 -7.67 22.33 -9.38
N VAL A 256 -6.52 21.87 -8.89
CA VAL A 256 -6.28 21.56 -7.47
C VAL A 256 -6.31 22.87 -6.69
N ARG A 257 -7.46 23.23 -6.10
CA ARG A 257 -7.53 24.32 -5.12
C ARG A 257 -6.77 23.88 -3.85
N ARG A 258 -5.60 24.49 -3.61
CA ARG A 258 -4.91 24.45 -2.32
C ARG A 258 -5.83 25.01 -1.23
N VAL A 259 -6.34 24.15 -0.36
CA VAL A 259 -6.96 24.58 0.90
C VAL A 259 -5.83 24.80 1.91
N ARG A 260 -5.48 26.07 2.14
CA ARG A 260 -4.64 26.47 3.29
C ARG A 260 -5.49 26.33 4.55
N ALA A 261 -5.13 25.40 5.43
CA ALA A 261 -5.68 25.36 6.78
C ALA A 261 -5.12 26.56 7.56
N ALA A 262 -6.00 27.47 7.98
CA ALA A 262 -5.68 28.48 8.97
C ALA A 262 -5.63 27.80 10.34
N VAL A 263 -4.51 27.95 11.04
CA VAL A 263 -4.34 27.58 12.45
C VAL A 263 -4.84 28.77 13.26
N PRO A 264 -5.88 28.63 14.13
CA PRO A 264 -6.15 29.65 15.13
C PRO A 264 -5.12 29.55 16.26
N VAL A 265 -4.60 30.72 16.64
CA VAL A 265 -3.70 30.96 17.78
C VAL A 265 -4.38 30.61 19.09
#